data_AF-A0A959EYP6-F1
#
_entry.id   AF-A0A959EYP6-F1
#
_cell.length_a   1.000
_cell.length_b   1.000
_cell.length_c   1.000
_cell.angle_alpha   90.00
_cell.angle_beta   90.00
_cell.angle_gamma   90.00
#
_symmetry.space_group_name_H-M   'P 1'
#
loop_
_entity.id
_entity.type
_entity.pdbx_description
1 polymer ?
#
loop_
_entity_poly.entity_id
_entity_poly.type
_entity_poly.pdbx_seq_one_letter_code
_entity_poly.pdbx_strand_id
1 'polypeptide(L)'
;PETERLARQAVLDVLDSIELPDDSFAQRERQVALLEQQVELTAEEEETEFSAVLARKLGLLGGQKEKGDFWKYGWRGRWARLAVGLLVLALLLGVWKVMVISSAKSISGSVDYWTPPEMVFVEGGTFMMGCTAEQEGYCLENEIPDHQVLVSDFSIGKYEVTFEEYDHFCEVTGREKPDDAGWGRGRRPVIDVSWEDATAYAEWLSGETGRRFRLPTEAEWEYAARGGKLSRGYI
;
A
#
# COMPACT_ATOMS: atom_id res chain seq x y z
N PRO A 1 28.32 -2.48 1.50
CA PRO A 1 28.49 -1.68 2.73
C PRO A 1 28.17 -0.18 2.57
N GLU A 2 28.77 0.54 1.60
CA GLU A 2 28.51 1.98 1.39
C GLU A 2 27.52 2.23 0.23
N THR A 3 27.65 1.49 -0.87
CA THR A 3 26.71 1.50 -2.00
C THR A 3 25.31 1.05 -1.60
N GLU A 4 25.23 -0.03 -0.84
CA GLU A 4 24.00 -0.57 -0.23
C GLU A 4 23.32 0.45 0.71
N ARG A 5 24.13 1.17 1.50
CA ARG A 5 23.63 2.22 2.41
C ARG A 5 23.13 3.45 1.66
N LEU A 6 23.76 3.80 0.54
CA LEU A 6 23.33 4.89 -0.35
C LEU A 6 22.08 4.52 -1.15
N ALA A 7 21.96 3.26 -1.61
CA ALA A 7 20.76 2.75 -2.25
C ALA A 7 19.58 2.78 -1.28
N ARG A 8 19.79 2.31 -0.05
CA ARG A 8 18.80 2.37 1.03
C ARG A 8 18.34 3.80 1.32
N GLN A 9 19.28 4.74 1.45
CA GLN A 9 18.94 6.15 1.67
C GLN A 9 18.15 6.73 0.50
N ALA A 10 18.51 6.41 -0.75
CA ALA A 10 17.80 6.89 -1.93
C ALA A 10 16.38 6.34 -2.04
N VAL A 11 16.13 5.09 -1.62
CA VAL A 11 14.78 4.51 -1.55
C VAL A 11 13.94 5.22 -0.49
N LEU A 12 14.52 5.46 0.69
CA LEU A 12 13.83 6.19 1.76
C LEU A 12 13.49 7.63 1.34
N ASP A 13 14.41 8.33 0.67
CA ASP A 13 14.17 9.69 0.18
C ASP A 13 13.06 9.73 -0.90
N VAL A 14 12.93 8.68 -1.72
CA VAL A 14 11.84 8.54 -2.70
C VAL A 14 10.52 8.26 -1.99
N LEU A 15 10.50 7.39 -0.98
CA LEU A 15 9.31 7.07 -0.21
C LEU A 15 8.78 8.28 0.59
N ASP A 16 9.68 9.07 1.19
CA ASP A 16 9.32 10.32 1.88
C ASP A 16 8.78 11.39 0.90
N SER A 17 9.08 11.28 -0.39
CA SER A 17 8.57 12.18 -1.43
C SER A 17 7.18 11.80 -1.97
N ILE A 18 6.68 10.62 -1.61
CA ILE A 18 5.33 10.15 -1.95
C ILE A 18 4.46 10.38 -0.71
N GLU A 19 3.53 11.33 -0.78
CA GLU A 19 2.51 11.53 0.27
C GLU A 19 1.60 10.29 0.36
N LEU A 20 2.04 9.28 1.10
CA LEU A 20 1.20 8.14 1.48
C LEU A 20 0.42 8.50 2.75
N PRO A 21 -0.90 8.23 2.80
CA PRO A 21 -1.75 8.58 3.93
C PRO A 21 -1.15 8.07 5.25
N ASP A 22 -1.18 8.92 6.28
CA ASP A 22 -0.28 8.86 7.45
C ASP A 22 -0.46 7.66 8.40
N ASP A 23 -1.46 6.80 8.18
CA ASP A 23 -1.88 5.81 9.17
C ASP A 23 -1.56 4.36 8.76
N SER A 24 -0.28 3.99 8.79
CA SER A 24 0.20 2.78 9.48
C SER A 24 1.67 2.52 9.17
N PHE A 25 2.53 2.80 10.16
CA PHE A 25 3.97 2.57 10.10
C PHE A 25 4.33 1.11 9.71
N ALA A 26 3.52 0.13 10.13
CA ALA A 26 3.72 -1.28 9.78
C ALA A 26 3.55 -1.57 8.28
N GLN A 27 2.65 -0.86 7.60
CA GLN A 27 2.46 -0.97 6.16
C GLN A 27 3.60 -0.29 5.41
N ARG A 28 4.11 0.84 5.94
CA ARG A 28 5.34 1.50 5.44
C ARG A 28 6.56 0.58 5.54
N GLU A 29 6.79 -0.08 6.67
CA GLU A 29 7.95 -0.97 6.83
C GLU A 29 7.87 -2.22 5.94
N ARG A 30 6.68 -2.82 5.77
CA ARG A 30 6.50 -3.95 4.83
C ARG A 30 6.71 -3.53 3.38
N GLN A 31 6.30 -2.32 3.01
CA GLN A 31 6.52 -1.74 1.69
C GLN A 31 8.00 -1.45 1.42
N VAL A 32 8.72 -0.88 2.41
CA VAL A 32 10.17 -0.68 2.32
C VAL A 32 10.86 -2.02 2.11
N ALA A 33 10.50 -3.07 2.88
CA ALA A 33 11.13 -4.39 2.77
C ALA A 33 10.90 -5.06 1.39
N LEU A 34 9.69 -4.95 0.84
CA LEU A 34 9.37 -5.48 -0.50
C LEU A 34 10.11 -4.73 -1.61
N LEU A 35 10.19 -3.40 -1.51
CA LEU A 35 10.92 -2.58 -2.47
C LEU A 35 12.44 -2.79 -2.36
N GLU A 36 12.98 -2.92 -1.14
CA GLU A 36 14.38 -3.28 -0.90
C GLU A 36 14.69 -4.63 -1.57
N GLN A 37 13.85 -5.66 -1.38
CA GLN A 37 14.03 -6.97 -2.01
C GLN A 37 13.98 -6.91 -3.54
N GLN A 38 13.05 -6.15 -4.13
CA GLN A 38 12.94 -6.02 -5.58
C GLN A 38 14.10 -5.23 -6.19
N VAL A 39 14.55 -4.16 -5.53
CA VAL A 39 15.71 -3.38 -5.96
C VAL A 39 16.98 -4.24 -5.90
N GLU A 40 17.15 -5.04 -4.86
CA GLU A 40 18.31 -5.92 -4.69
C GLU A 40 18.38 -7.02 -5.77
N LEU A 41 17.23 -7.62 -6.12
CA LEU A 41 17.12 -8.58 -7.22
C LEU A 41 17.47 -7.97 -8.58
N THR A 42 16.98 -6.74 -8.86
CA THR A 42 17.32 -6.04 -10.11
C THR A 42 18.79 -5.62 -10.20
N ALA A 43 19.43 -5.34 -9.06
CA ALA A 43 20.85 -4.98 -9.01
C ALA A 43 21.75 -6.18 -9.35
N GLU A 44 21.41 -7.39 -8.89
CA GLU A 44 22.15 -8.62 -9.24
C GLU A 44 22.02 -8.99 -10.74
N GLU A 45 20.83 -8.79 -11.32
CA GLU A 45 20.62 -9.05 -12.76
C GLU A 45 21.40 -8.06 -13.65
N GLU A 46 21.44 -6.77 -13.30
CA GLU A 46 22.22 -5.80 -14.08
C GLU A 46 23.73 -5.95 -13.89
N GLU A 47 24.23 -6.33 -12.70
CA GLU A 47 25.67 -6.52 -12.47
C GLU A 47 26.22 -7.72 -13.27
N THR A 48 25.42 -8.77 -13.44
CA THR A 48 25.78 -9.93 -14.27
C THR A 48 25.77 -9.62 -15.77
N GLU A 49 24.79 -8.86 -16.27
CA GLU A 49 24.80 -8.41 -17.66
C GLU A 49 25.93 -7.41 -17.95
N PHE A 50 26.16 -6.45 -17.04
CA PHE A 50 27.15 -5.40 -17.23
C PHE A 50 28.58 -5.97 -17.19
N SER A 51 28.87 -6.92 -16.29
CA SER A 51 30.15 -7.62 -16.24
C SER A 51 30.40 -8.47 -17.49
N ALA A 52 29.36 -9.12 -18.05
CA ALA A 52 29.44 -9.87 -19.30
C ALA A 52 29.72 -8.96 -20.51
N VAL A 53 29.10 -7.78 -20.57
CA VAL A 53 29.31 -6.77 -21.62
C VAL A 53 30.71 -6.15 -21.52
N LEU A 54 31.16 -5.84 -20.30
CA LEU A 54 32.52 -5.32 -20.06
C LEU A 54 33.59 -6.35 -20.43
N ALA A 55 33.38 -7.62 -20.07
CA ALA A 55 34.31 -8.71 -20.42
C ALA A 55 34.42 -8.92 -21.94
N ARG A 56 33.30 -8.83 -22.68
CA ARG A 56 33.31 -8.88 -24.16
C ARG A 56 34.02 -7.68 -24.78
N LYS A 57 33.80 -6.47 -24.27
CA LYS A 57 34.47 -5.25 -24.76
C LYS A 57 35.95 -5.19 -24.40
N LEU A 58 36.34 -5.63 -23.22
CA LEU A 58 37.74 -5.69 -22.79
C LEU A 58 38.50 -6.84 -23.48
N GLY A 59 37.83 -7.95 -23.81
CA GLY A 59 38.38 -9.02 -24.66
C GLY A 59 38.60 -8.60 -26.13
N LEU A 60 37.79 -7.67 -26.65
CA LEU A 60 37.90 -7.16 -28.01
C LEU A 60 38.95 -6.05 -28.20
N LEU A 61 39.51 -5.49 -27.12
CA LEU A 61 40.56 -4.46 -27.19
C LEU A 61 41.99 -5.04 -27.19
N GLY A 62 42.13 -6.37 -27.23
CA GLY A 62 43.39 -7.09 -27.32
C GLY A 62 43.95 -7.24 -28.73
N GLY A 63 43.99 -6.19 -29.55
CA GLY A 63 44.64 -6.28 -30.86
C GLY A 63 44.41 -5.12 -31.80
N GLN A 64 45.34 -4.17 -31.84
CA GLN A 64 46.13 -3.86 -33.03
C GLN A 64 47.12 -2.73 -32.74
N LYS A 65 48.40 -2.99 -33.04
CA LYS A 65 49.47 -2.00 -33.15
C LYS A 65 49.27 -1.23 -34.45
N GLU A 66 49.07 0.08 -34.41
CA GLU A 66 49.65 0.98 -35.41
C GLU A 66 50.13 2.26 -34.76
N LYS A 67 51.41 2.57 -35.01
CA LYS A 67 52.10 3.80 -34.61
C LYS A 67 51.81 4.83 -35.71
N GLY A 68 51.08 5.88 -35.38
CA GLY A 68 50.89 7.05 -36.23
C GLY A 68 50.90 8.32 -35.39
N ASP A 69 51.72 9.29 -35.78
CA ASP A 69 52.11 10.48 -35.03
C ASP A 69 50.93 11.41 -34.66
N PHE A 70 50.40 11.24 -33.44
CA PHE A 70 49.29 12.05 -32.91
C PHE A 70 49.62 12.71 -31.55
N TRP A 71 50.89 13.05 -31.31
CA TRP A 71 51.32 13.68 -30.05
C TRP A 71 52.05 15.00 -30.30
N LYS A 72 51.30 16.04 -30.66
CA LYS A 72 51.84 17.40 -30.82
C LYS A 72 51.12 18.47 -29.99
N TYR A 73 50.43 18.13 -28.90
CA TYR A 73 50.09 19.10 -27.86
C TYR A 73 50.24 18.49 -26.46
N GLY A 74 51.07 19.14 -25.65
CA GLY A 74 51.50 18.67 -24.33
C GLY A 74 50.41 18.79 -23.28
N TRP A 75 49.72 17.69 -23.03
CA TRP A 75 49.13 17.36 -21.73
C TRP A 75 49.76 16.05 -21.27
N ARG A 76 50.97 16.15 -20.71
CA ARG A 76 51.63 15.04 -20.04
C ARG A 76 51.06 14.94 -18.64
N GLY A 77 50.48 13.79 -18.32
CA GLY A 77 50.35 13.36 -16.94
C GLY A 77 49.05 12.63 -16.70
N ARG A 78 49.17 11.49 -16.03
CA ARG A 78 48.17 10.74 -15.26
C ARG A 78 46.85 11.48 -14.95
N TRP A 79 46.91 12.76 -14.61
CA TRP A 79 45.80 13.70 -14.41
C TRP A 79 44.79 13.82 -15.57
N ALA A 80 45.21 13.82 -16.84
CA ALA A 80 44.28 13.86 -17.97
C ALA A 80 43.46 12.54 -18.09
N ARG A 81 44.10 11.41 -17.81
CA ARG A 81 43.44 10.09 -17.78
C ARG A 81 42.50 9.95 -16.58
N LEU A 82 42.88 10.53 -15.43
CA LEU A 82 42.02 10.61 -14.25
C LEU A 82 40.81 11.52 -14.47
N ALA A 83 40.98 12.67 -15.14
CA ALA A 83 39.88 13.59 -15.46
C ALA A 83 38.87 12.97 -16.42
N VAL A 84 39.35 12.28 -17.47
CA VAL A 84 38.47 11.54 -18.39
C VAL A 84 37.79 10.37 -17.67
N GLY A 85 38.51 9.63 -16.82
CA GLY A 85 37.94 8.54 -16.02
C GLY A 85 36.84 9.02 -15.05
N LEU A 86 37.05 10.16 -14.38
CA LEU A 86 36.05 10.78 -13.50
C LEU A 86 34.82 11.28 -14.26
N LEU A 87 35.00 11.82 -15.47
CA LEU A 87 33.87 12.22 -16.34
C LEU A 87 33.04 11.01 -16.79
N VAL A 88 33.69 9.91 -17.17
CA VAL A 88 33.02 8.66 -17.53
C VAL A 88 32.28 8.09 -16.32
N LEU A 89 32.90 8.07 -15.14
CA LEU A 89 32.26 7.61 -13.91
C LEU A 89 31.05 8.48 -13.52
N ALA A 90 31.17 9.82 -13.62
CA ALA A 90 30.06 10.74 -13.33
C ALA A 90 28.89 10.54 -14.31
N LEU A 91 29.17 10.28 -15.59
CA LEU A 91 28.15 9.92 -16.58
C LEU A 91 27.49 8.58 -16.27
N LEU A 92 28.27 7.56 -15.92
CA LEU A 92 27.74 6.24 -15.54
C LEU A 92 26.87 6.32 -14.28
N LEU A 93 27.30 7.08 -13.26
CA LEU A 93 26.50 7.35 -12.05
C LEU A 93 25.22 8.13 -12.37
N GLY A 94 25.28 9.09 -13.30
CA GLY A 94 24.11 9.83 -13.78
C GLY A 94 23.11 8.92 -14.51
N VAL A 95 23.59 8.08 -15.41
CA VAL A 95 22.77 7.10 -16.16
C VAL A 95 22.17 6.06 -15.21
N TRP A 96 22.96 5.53 -14.28
CA TRP A 96 22.49 4.59 -13.25
C TRP A 96 21.39 5.23 -12.38
N LYS A 97 21.61 6.48 -11.92
CA LYS A 97 20.61 7.22 -11.14
C LYS A 97 19.31 7.42 -11.92
N VAL A 98 19.37 7.72 -13.21
CA VAL A 98 18.18 7.86 -14.07
C VAL A 98 17.47 6.52 -14.26
N MET A 99 18.21 5.42 -14.47
CA MET A 99 17.63 4.07 -14.60
C MET A 99 16.91 3.63 -13.32
N VAL A 100 17.56 3.78 -12.16
CA VAL A 100 16.97 3.44 -10.85
C VAL A 100 15.70 4.25 -10.59
N ILE A 101 15.72 5.57 -10.84
CA ILE A 101 14.53 6.43 -10.67
C ILE A 101 13.41 6.04 -11.64
N SER A 102 13.74 5.73 -12.90
CA SER A 102 12.74 5.33 -13.90
C SER A 102 12.08 4.00 -13.55
N SER A 103 12.84 3.01 -13.09
CA SER A 103 12.32 1.72 -12.62
C SER A 103 11.47 1.88 -11.36
N ALA A 104 11.93 2.65 -10.37
CA ALA A 104 11.15 2.93 -9.15
C ALA A 104 9.81 3.60 -9.46
N LYS A 105 9.78 4.55 -10.41
CA LYS A 105 8.56 5.24 -10.85
C LYS A 105 7.63 4.34 -11.68
N SER A 106 8.19 3.40 -12.42
CA SER A 106 7.40 2.36 -13.11
C SER A 106 6.79 1.37 -12.12
N ILE A 107 7.53 1.01 -11.07
CA ILE A 107 7.06 0.11 -10.00
C ILE A 107 5.96 0.79 -9.19
N SER A 108 6.10 2.07 -8.82
CA SER A 108 5.06 2.78 -8.06
C SER A 108 3.75 2.96 -8.84
N GLY A 109 3.79 2.92 -10.17
CA GLY A 109 2.62 3.06 -11.04
C GLY A 109 1.80 1.77 -11.22
N SER A 110 2.31 0.62 -10.76
CA SER A 110 1.70 -0.70 -11.02
C SER A 110 1.44 -1.55 -9.78
N VAL A 111 1.64 -1.02 -8.57
CA VAL A 111 1.28 -1.72 -7.33
C VAL A 111 -0.15 -1.32 -6.97
N ASP A 112 -1.10 -2.21 -7.22
CA ASP A 112 -2.46 -2.08 -6.72
C ASP A 112 -2.43 -2.21 -5.18
N TYR A 113 -2.43 -1.09 -4.49
CA TYR A 113 -2.43 -1.07 -3.03
C TYR A 113 -3.84 -1.33 -2.51
N TRP A 114 -4.03 -2.47 -1.84
CA TRP A 114 -5.27 -2.70 -1.09
C TRP A 114 -5.44 -1.63 -0.01
N THR A 115 -6.63 -1.04 0.02
CA THR A 115 -7.00 0.00 0.99
C THR A 115 -8.04 -0.57 1.94
N PRO A 116 -7.85 -0.44 3.27
CA PRO A 116 -8.85 -0.89 4.23
C PRO A 116 -10.14 -0.05 4.14
N PRO A 117 -11.27 -0.56 4.66
CA PRO A 117 -12.54 0.16 4.61
C PRO A 117 -12.48 1.57 5.20
N GLU A 118 -13.21 2.50 4.57
CA GLU A 118 -13.36 3.87 5.08
C GLU A 118 -14.19 3.85 6.38
N MET A 119 -13.59 4.29 7.48
CA MET A 119 -14.23 4.35 8.79
C MET A 119 -14.64 5.78 9.13
N VAL A 120 -15.81 5.95 9.74
CA VAL A 120 -16.29 7.23 10.27
C VAL A 120 -16.35 7.19 11.79
N PHE A 121 -15.88 8.26 12.42
CA PHE A 121 -15.97 8.43 13.87
C PHE A 121 -17.40 8.80 14.27
N VAL A 122 -17.92 8.14 15.28
CA VAL A 122 -19.23 8.38 15.90
C VAL A 122 -18.99 8.73 17.35
N GLU A 123 -19.29 9.99 17.71
CA GLU A 123 -19.26 10.44 19.10
C GLU A 123 -20.39 9.74 19.87
N GLY A 124 -20.02 9.06 20.95
CA GLY A 124 -20.92 8.28 21.79
C GLY A 124 -21.85 9.16 22.61
N GLY A 125 -22.95 8.56 23.06
CA GLY A 125 -23.98 9.23 23.84
C GLY A 125 -25.07 8.27 24.30
N THR A 126 -26.09 8.84 24.94
CA THR A 126 -27.29 8.09 25.34
C THR A 126 -28.38 8.30 24.30
N PHE A 127 -29.07 7.23 23.90
CA PHE A 127 -30.24 7.29 23.03
C PHE A 127 -31.31 6.30 23.47
N MET A 128 -32.51 6.45 22.91
CA MET A 128 -33.58 5.49 23.07
C MET A 128 -33.48 4.45 21.95
N MET A 129 -33.16 3.20 22.33
CA MET A 129 -33.05 2.07 21.41
C MET A 129 -34.38 1.34 21.32
N GLY A 130 -34.72 0.82 20.15
CA GLY A 130 -35.99 0.12 19.88
C GLY A 130 -37.04 1.00 19.22
N CYS A 131 -38.28 0.52 19.15
CA CYS A 131 -39.36 1.24 18.48
C CYS A 131 -39.89 2.38 19.34
N THR A 132 -39.59 3.61 18.95
CA THR A 132 -40.01 4.82 19.65
C THR A 132 -41.36 5.32 19.11
N ALA A 133 -41.95 6.30 19.81
CA ALA A 133 -43.24 6.87 19.42
C ALA A 133 -43.22 7.51 18.02
N GLU A 134 -42.06 7.84 17.44
CA GLU A 134 -42.00 8.36 16.06
C GLU A 134 -42.37 7.31 15.00
N GLN A 135 -42.30 6.01 15.32
CA GLN A 135 -42.47 4.89 14.38
C GLN A 135 -43.89 4.28 14.43
N GLU A 136 -44.89 5.05 14.89
CA GLU A 136 -46.26 4.61 15.21
C GLU A 136 -46.84 3.56 14.23
N GLY A 137 -47.03 2.34 14.70
CA GLY A 137 -47.74 1.27 13.98
C GLY A 137 -46.87 0.29 13.19
N TYR A 138 -45.55 0.50 13.13
CA TYR A 138 -44.61 -0.40 12.43
C TYR A 138 -43.72 -1.23 13.36
N CYS A 139 -43.94 -1.14 14.68
CA CYS A 139 -43.12 -1.86 15.66
C CYS A 139 -43.36 -3.37 15.64
N LEU A 140 -42.26 -4.14 15.64
CA LEU A 140 -42.31 -5.57 15.88
C LEU A 140 -42.27 -5.88 17.39
N GLU A 141 -42.72 -7.09 17.78
CA GLU A 141 -42.75 -7.51 19.19
C GLU A 141 -41.36 -7.52 19.83
N ASN A 142 -40.31 -7.77 19.05
CA ASN A 142 -38.92 -7.79 19.50
C ASN A 142 -38.24 -6.41 19.50
N GLU A 143 -38.96 -5.34 19.13
CA GLU A 143 -38.45 -3.96 19.12
C GLU A 143 -38.98 -3.13 20.31
N ILE A 144 -39.79 -3.73 21.19
CA ILE A 144 -40.45 -3.10 22.34
C ILE A 144 -40.08 -3.89 23.63
N PRO A 145 -39.93 -3.23 24.80
CA PRO A 145 -40.01 -1.79 25.01
C PRO A 145 -38.75 -1.06 24.56
N ASP A 146 -38.94 0.18 24.15
CA ASP A 146 -37.86 1.12 23.99
C ASP A 146 -37.15 1.34 25.33
N HIS A 147 -35.83 1.50 25.29
CA HIS A 147 -35.02 1.66 26.49
C HIS A 147 -33.78 2.51 26.24
N GLN A 148 -33.31 3.20 27.29
CA GLN A 148 -32.13 4.05 27.18
C GLN A 148 -30.86 3.20 27.16
N VAL A 149 -30.02 3.44 26.15
CA VAL A 149 -28.71 2.80 26.01
C VAL A 149 -27.63 3.87 25.92
N LEU A 150 -26.55 3.68 26.67
CA LEU A 150 -25.33 4.49 26.58
C LEU A 150 -24.33 3.77 25.68
N VAL A 151 -23.88 4.45 24.63
CA VAL A 151 -22.86 3.97 23.70
C VAL A 151 -21.61 4.84 23.85
N SER A 152 -20.44 4.22 24.01
CA SER A 152 -19.14 4.94 24.04
C SER A 152 -18.76 5.43 22.65
N ASP A 153 -17.74 6.29 22.55
CA ASP A 153 -17.16 6.68 21.26
C ASP A 153 -16.63 5.46 20.48
N PHE A 154 -16.89 5.42 19.17
CA PHE A 154 -16.44 4.34 18.30
C PHE A 154 -16.30 4.83 16.85
N SER A 155 -15.76 3.97 15.99
CA SER A 155 -15.81 4.17 14.55
C SER A 155 -16.53 3.00 13.89
N ILE A 156 -17.31 3.29 12.85
CA ILE A 156 -18.05 2.29 12.06
C ILE A 156 -17.74 2.48 10.58
N GLY A 157 -17.87 1.42 9.78
CA GLY A 157 -17.71 1.51 8.33
C GLY A 157 -18.70 2.52 7.78
N LYS A 158 -18.21 3.45 6.94
CA LYS A 158 -19.07 4.42 6.25
C LYS A 158 -20.04 3.74 5.28
N TYR A 159 -19.58 2.64 4.71
CA TYR A 159 -20.31 1.77 3.81
C TYR A 159 -20.25 0.34 4.32
N GLU A 160 -21.13 -0.50 3.80
CA GLU A 160 -21.02 -1.95 3.93
C GLU A 160 -19.71 -2.42 3.29
N VAL A 161 -19.14 -3.51 3.82
CA VAL A 161 -17.92 -4.11 3.26
C VAL A 161 -18.19 -4.53 1.83
N THR A 162 -17.31 -4.14 0.91
CA THR A 162 -17.47 -4.39 -0.52
C THR A 162 -16.90 -5.73 -0.95
N PHE A 163 -17.34 -6.23 -2.11
CA PHE A 163 -16.72 -7.40 -2.74
C PHE A 163 -15.23 -7.18 -3.03
N GLU A 164 -14.80 -5.98 -3.41
CA GLU A 164 -13.39 -5.67 -3.65
C GLU A 164 -12.54 -5.83 -2.38
N GLU A 165 -13.01 -5.30 -1.26
CA GLU A 165 -12.32 -5.44 0.03
C GLU A 165 -12.32 -6.88 0.54
N TYR A 166 -13.44 -7.59 0.36
CA TYR A 166 -13.60 -8.98 0.82
C TYR A 166 -12.85 -9.97 -0.09
N ASP A 167 -12.78 -9.72 -1.39
CA ASP A 167 -12.02 -10.53 -2.34
C ASP A 167 -10.53 -10.53 -2.01
N HIS A 168 -9.99 -9.38 -1.62
CA HIS A 168 -8.61 -9.29 -1.16
C HIS A 168 -8.37 -10.15 0.08
N PHE A 169 -9.30 -10.13 1.05
CA PHE A 169 -9.25 -11.02 2.20
C PHE A 169 -9.23 -12.50 1.76
N CYS A 170 -10.11 -12.90 0.84
CA CYS A 170 -10.13 -14.27 0.31
C CYS A 170 -8.81 -14.65 -0.39
N GLU A 171 -8.25 -13.75 -1.19
CA GLU A 171 -6.99 -13.97 -1.92
C GLU A 171 -5.80 -14.15 -0.97
N VAL A 172 -5.69 -13.31 0.06
CA VAL A 172 -4.60 -13.37 1.04
C VAL A 172 -4.72 -14.59 1.95
N THR A 173 -5.95 -14.96 2.34
CA THR A 173 -6.17 -16.07 3.28
C THR A 173 -6.40 -17.42 2.60
N GLY A 174 -6.52 -17.45 1.27
CA GLY A 174 -6.84 -18.65 0.50
C GLY A 174 -8.28 -19.16 0.70
N ARG A 175 -9.19 -18.30 1.19
CA ARG A 175 -10.61 -18.62 1.36
C ARG A 175 -11.33 -18.58 0.01
N GLU A 176 -12.41 -19.34 -0.10
CA GLU A 176 -13.30 -19.26 -1.25
C GLU A 176 -14.02 -17.90 -1.26
N LYS A 177 -14.19 -17.34 -2.46
CA LYS A 177 -14.93 -16.08 -2.64
C LYS A 177 -16.43 -16.37 -2.57
N PRO A 178 -17.24 -15.57 -1.84
CA PRO A 178 -18.67 -15.77 -1.80
C PRO A 178 -19.30 -15.50 -3.17
N ASP A 179 -20.42 -16.16 -3.44
CA ASP A 179 -21.22 -15.96 -4.65
C ASP A 179 -21.71 -14.50 -4.72
N ASP A 180 -21.79 -13.94 -5.92
CA ASP A 180 -22.39 -12.63 -6.15
C ASP A 180 -23.85 -12.71 -6.61
N ALA A 181 -24.41 -13.92 -6.64
CA ALA A 181 -25.74 -14.25 -7.11
C ALA A 181 -26.05 -13.72 -8.53
N GLY A 182 -25.01 -13.41 -9.33
CA GLY A 182 -25.12 -12.76 -10.64
C GLY A 182 -25.38 -11.26 -10.61
N TRP A 183 -25.32 -10.59 -9.45
CA TRP A 183 -25.52 -9.13 -9.31
C TRP A 183 -24.26 -8.32 -9.62
N GLY A 184 -23.12 -8.99 -9.71
CA GLY A 184 -21.80 -8.42 -9.96
C GLY A 184 -21.04 -8.05 -8.69
N ARG A 185 -19.72 -7.90 -8.84
CA ARG A 185 -18.74 -7.66 -7.76
C ARG A 185 -18.23 -6.21 -7.73
N GLY A 186 -17.05 -5.99 -7.16
CA GLY A 186 -16.36 -4.69 -7.06
C GLY A 186 -16.82 -3.91 -5.84
N ARG A 187 -17.18 -2.64 -6.02
CA ARG A 187 -17.60 -1.74 -4.93
C ARG A 187 -19.02 -1.98 -4.39
N ARG A 188 -19.67 -3.06 -4.81
CA ARG A 188 -20.97 -3.49 -4.27
C ARG A 188 -20.76 -4.16 -2.92
N PRO A 189 -21.73 -4.08 -2.00
CA PRO A 189 -21.69 -4.80 -0.74
C PRO A 189 -21.50 -6.30 -0.99
N VAL A 190 -20.59 -6.92 -0.23
CA VAL A 190 -20.46 -8.38 -0.24
C VAL A 190 -21.73 -9.00 0.31
N ILE A 191 -22.20 -10.05 -0.34
CA ILE A 191 -23.36 -10.84 0.06
C ILE A 191 -22.97 -12.31 0.21
N ASP A 192 -23.89 -13.16 0.65
CA ASP A 192 -23.68 -14.60 0.85
C ASP A 192 -22.49 -14.92 1.77
N VAL A 193 -22.32 -14.10 2.81
CA VAL A 193 -21.35 -14.30 3.90
C VAL A 193 -22.06 -14.64 5.20
N SER A 194 -21.53 -15.61 5.95
CA SER A 194 -22.03 -15.96 7.28
C SER A 194 -21.57 -14.96 8.35
N TRP A 195 -22.15 -15.06 9.55
CA TRP A 195 -21.69 -14.27 10.70
C TRP A 195 -20.24 -14.64 11.09
N GLU A 196 -19.90 -15.92 10.99
CA GLU A 196 -18.55 -16.43 11.24
C GLU A 196 -17.54 -15.89 10.23
N ASP A 197 -17.93 -15.78 8.96
CA ASP A 197 -17.11 -15.19 7.90
C ASP A 197 -16.87 -13.70 8.12
N ALA A 198 -17.93 -12.95 8.45
CA ALA A 198 -17.83 -11.53 8.75
C ALA A 198 -16.94 -11.27 9.99
N THR A 199 -17.01 -12.15 10.99
CA THR A 199 -16.15 -12.09 12.18
C THR A 199 -14.69 -12.38 11.81
N ALA A 200 -14.44 -13.43 11.01
CA ALA A 200 -13.09 -13.78 10.55
C ALA A 200 -12.46 -12.66 9.70
N TYR A 201 -13.25 -11.99 8.85
CA TYR A 201 -12.82 -10.83 8.09
C TYR A 201 -12.38 -9.69 9.03
N ALA A 202 -13.17 -9.36 10.05
CA ALA A 202 -12.83 -8.30 11.00
C ALA A 202 -11.59 -8.62 11.83
N GLU A 203 -11.40 -9.89 12.21
CA GLU A 203 -10.18 -10.34 12.90
C GLU A 203 -8.94 -10.24 12.02
N TRP A 204 -9.02 -10.69 10.76
CA TRP A 204 -7.94 -10.56 9.79
C TRP A 204 -7.60 -9.09 9.52
N LEU A 205 -8.62 -8.25 9.31
CA LEU A 205 -8.46 -6.81 9.08
C LEU A 205 -7.75 -6.14 10.27
N SER A 206 -8.02 -6.62 11.49
CA SER A 206 -7.30 -6.17 12.68
C SER A 206 -5.82 -6.53 12.64
N GLY A 207 -5.51 -7.75 12.22
CA GLY A 207 -4.13 -8.22 12.05
C GLY A 207 -3.35 -7.45 11.00
N GLU A 208 -3.97 -7.15 9.86
CA GLU A 208 -3.29 -6.43 8.76
C GLU A 208 -3.07 -4.96 9.05
N THR A 209 -4.02 -4.30 9.70
CA THR A 209 -3.95 -2.85 9.95
C THR A 209 -3.31 -2.50 11.30
N GLY A 210 -3.18 -3.47 12.22
CA GLY A 210 -2.77 -3.22 13.61
C GLY A 210 -3.81 -2.43 14.43
N ARG A 211 -4.99 -2.15 13.88
CA ARG A 211 -6.12 -1.51 14.58
C ARG A 211 -7.12 -2.57 14.98
N ARG A 212 -8.01 -2.27 15.93
CA ARG A 212 -9.04 -3.22 16.36
C ARG A 212 -10.32 -3.04 15.55
N PHE A 213 -10.61 -4.02 14.69
CA PHE A 213 -11.87 -4.14 13.95
C PHE A 213 -12.73 -5.26 14.56
N ARG A 214 -14.05 -5.10 14.46
CA ARG A 214 -15.07 -6.06 14.90
C ARG A 214 -16.40 -5.70 14.26
N LEU A 215 -17.37 -6.61 14.36
CA LEU A 215 -18.77 -6.27 14.10
C LEU A 215 -19.27 -5.25 15.14
N PRO A 216 -20.13 -4.30 14.74
CA PRO A 216 -20.80 -3.41 15.69
C PRO A 216 -21.73 -4.23 16.59
N THR A 217 -21.94 -3.76 17.81
CA THR A 217 -23.08 -4.25 18.61
C THR A 217 -24.38 -3.75 18.00
N GLU A 218 -25.50 -4.40 18.31
CA GLU A 218 -26.82 -3.95 17.84
C GLU A 218 -27.10 -2.49 18.23
N ALA A 219 -26.77 -2.11 19.46
CA ALA A 219 -26.92 -0.74 19.95
C ALA A 219 -26.02 0.27 19.21
N GLU A 220 -24.77 -0.08 18.91
CA GLU A 220 -23.88 0.78 18.12
C GLU A 220 -24.38 0.94 16.69
N TRP A 221 -24.88 -0.14 16.09
CA TRP A 221 -25.43 -0.12 14.74
C TRP A 221 -26.67 0.76 14.68
N GLU A 222 -27.64 0.55 15.59
CA GLU A 222 -28.85 1.37 15.63
C GLU A 222 -28.47 2.83 15.90
N TYR A 223 -27.65 3.11 16.92
CA TYR A 223 -27.23 4.48 17.24
C TYR A 223 -26.60 5.20 16.03
N ALA A 224 -25.71 4.54 15.30
CA ALA A 224 -25.10 5.11 14.10
C ALA A 224 -26.13 5.30 12.97
N ALA A 225 -27.00 4.31 12.73
CA ALA A 225 -28.07 4.39 11.72
C ALA A 225 -29.06 5.53 12.01
N ARG A 226 -29.33 5.80 13.30
CA ARG A 226 -30.14 6.95 13.76
C ARG A 226 -29.45 8.30 13.55
N GLY A 227 -28.17 8.33 13.19
CA GLY A 227 -27.35 9.53 13.01
C GLY A 227 -26.55 9.96 14.24
N GLY A 228 -26.48 9.11 15.28
CA GLY A 228 -25.76 9.39 16.52
C GLY A 228 -26.20 10.71 17.19
N LYS A 229 -25.25 11.46 17.75
CA LYS A 229 -25.50 12.81 18.30
C LYS A 229 -26.02 13.82 17.27
N LEU A 230 -25.79 13.58 15.99
CA LEU A 230 -26.25 14.44 14.91
C LEU A 230 -27.64 14.05 14.39
N SER A 231 -28.30 13.08 15.04
CA SER A 231 -29.66 12.66 14.69
C SER A 231 -30.60 13.86 14.64
N ARG A 232 -31.45 13.87 13.62
CA ARG A 232 -32.52 14.86 13.44
C ARG A 232 -33.90 14.24 13.59
N GLY A 233 -33.99 13.01 14.12
CA GLY A 233 -35.25 12.28 14.31
C GLY A 233 -35.93 11.83 13.02
N TYR A 234 -35.17 11.38 12.02
CA TYR A 234 -35.69 10.97 10.71
C TYR A 234 -36.08 9.49 10.61
N ILE A 235 -36.46 8.86 11.73
CA ILE A 235 -36.67 7.40 11.81
C ILE A 235 -38.15 7.12 11.97
#